data_AF-A0A1H3B5S3-F1
#
_entry.id   AF-A0A1H3B5S3-F1
#
_cell.length_a   1.000
_cell.length_b   1.000
_cell.length_c   1.000
_cell.angle_alpha   90.00
_cell.angle_beta   90.00
_cell.angle_gamma   90.00
#
_symmetry.space_group_name_H-M   'P 1'
#
loop_
_entity.id
_entity.type
_entity.pdbx_description
1 polymer ?
#
loop_
_entity_poly.entity_id
_entity_poly.type
_entity_poly.pdbx_seq_one_letter_code
_entity_poly.pdbx_strand_id
1 'polypeptide(L)'
;MPEQFFLPGFNAPHPTDRLFFALIPTPDAAASIARQRELLRDMYELKGRSIGVSRLHVTLSYLGDYIGVPEDIVAAAIKAAASVRAAPFDVTFDRAMSFHGRPRNRPLVLLGDDGVAALTTFQQTLDRALQKAGLAVANSHYTPHVTLLYDNRFVPPGTIEPIRWTVSEFVLMHSLLGRTRHVPLARWSLLS
;
A
#
# COMPACT_ATOMS: atom_id res chain seq x y z
N MET A 1 13.20 18.24 -47.88
CA MET A 1 13.06 17.88 -46.44
C MET A 1 12.26 19.00 -45.79
N PRO A 2 11.05 18.78 -45.28
CA PRO A 2 10.42 19.78 -44.43
C PRO A 2 10.93 19.60 -42.99
N GLU A 3 11.47 20.68 -42.44
CA GLU A 3 11.88 20.77 -41.04
C GLU A 3 10.65 20.67 -40.13
N GLN A 4 10.67 19.69 -39.23
CA GLN A 4 9.70 19.56 -38.15
C GLN A 4 10.06 20.57 -37.06
N PHE A 5 9.20 21.58 -36.88
CA PHE A 5 9.24 22.49 -35.75
C PHE A 5 8.98 21.70 -34.45
N PHE A 6 10.03 21.45 -33.67
CA PHE A 6 9.90 21.01 -32.29
C PHE A 6 9.52 22.22 -31.43
N LEU A 7 8.27 22.29 -30.98
CA LEU A 7 7.86 23.23 -29.94
C LEU A 7 8.38 22.72 -28.58
N PRO A 8 9.20 23.48 -27.85
CA PRO A 8 9.55 23.15 -26.47
C PRO A 8 8.40 23.53 -25.53
N GLY A 9 7.92 22.59 -24.71
CA GLY A 9 7.13 22.96 -23.53
C GLY A 9 5.93 22.11 -23.13
N PHE A 10 5.51 21.09 -23.90
CA PHE A 10 4.46 20.18 -23.45
C PHE A 10 5.06 18.99 -22.69
N ASN A 11 5.36 19.16 -21.40
CA ASN A 11 5.48 17.98 -20.54
C ASN A 11 4.10 17.32 -20.51
N ALA A 12 4.03 16.07 -21.00
CA ALA A 12 2.82 15.27 -20.89
C ALA A 12 2.34 15.28 -19.43
N PRO A 13 1.03 15.47 -19.18
CA PRO A 13 0.52 15.56 -17.83
C PRO A 13 0.90 14.29 -17.05
N HIS A 14 1.53 14.49 -15.90
CA HIS A 14 1.92 13.39 -15.01
C HIS A 14 0.74 13.04 -14.10
N PRO A 15 0.55 11.75 -13.74
CA PRO A 15 -0.46 11.37 -12.78
C PRO A 15 -0.34 12.11 -11.45
N THR A 16 -1.47 12.55 -10.92
CA THR A 16 -1.60 13.27 -9.65
C THR A 16 -2.33 12.46 -8.58
N ASP A 17 -3.08 11.44 -8.99
CA ASP A 17 -4.04 10.75 -8.15
C ASP A 17 -3.89 9.24 -8.26
N ARG A 18 -3.61 8.59 -7.12
CA ARG A 18 -3.46 7.15 -7.02
C ARG A 18 -4.65 6.53 -6.31
N LEU A 19 -5.22 5.47 -6.87
CA LEU A 19 -6.29 4.69 -6.25
C LEU A 19 -5.80 3.29 -5.87
N PHE A 20 -6.11 2.87 -4.65
CA PHE A 20 -5.80 1.52 -4.17
C PHE A 20 -6.68 1.13 -2.98
N PHE A 21 -6.86 -0.17 -2.78
CA PHE A 21 -7.41 -0.72 -1.55
C PHE A 21 -6.33 -0.98 -0.52
N ALA A 22 -6.66 -0.78 0.75
CA ALA A 22 -5.71 -0.96 1.83
C ALA A 22 -6.34 -1.47 3.14
N LEU A 23 -5.49 -2.04 3.97
CA LEU A 23 -5.73 -2.26 5.40
C LEU A 23 -4.97 -1.21 6.19
N ILE A 24 -5.62 -0.63 7.19
CA ILE A 24 -5.00 0.33 8.10
C ILE A 24 -4.74 -0.40 9.43
N PRO A 25 -3.51 -0.34 9.98
CA PRO A 25 -3.25 -0.90 11.30
C PRO A 25 -4.07 -0.17 12.38
N THR A 26 -4.45 -0.87 13.44
CA THR A 26 -5.07 -0.25 14.61
C THR A 26 -4.13 0.80 15.23
N PRO A 27 -4.63 1.77 16.02
CA PRO A 27 -3.77 2.78 16.64
C PRO A 27 -2.59 2.19 17.42
N ASP A 28 -2.82 1.12 18.18
CA ASP A 28 -1.77 0.44 18.96
C ASP A 28 -0.76 -0.26 18.05
N ALA A 29 -1.22 -0.93 17.00
CA ALA A 29 -0.33 -1.54 16.01
C ALA A 29 0.47 -0.47 15.25
N ALA A 30 -0.14 0.65 14.87
CA ALA A 30 0.54 1.77 14.22
C ALA A 30 1.63 2.37 15.13
N ALA A 31 1.38 2.48 16.44
CA ALA A 31 2.37 2.90 17.41
C ALA A 31 3.52 1.88 17.54
N SER A 32 3.22 0.59 17.58
CA SER A 32 4.24 -0.47 17.58
C SER A 32 5.07 -0.47 16.30
N ILE A 33 4.46 -0.29 15.14
CA ILE A 33 5.15 -0.14 13.85
C ILE A 33 6.07 1.07 13.86
N ALA A 34 5.61 2.20 14.40
CA ALA A 34 6.42 3.41 14.51
C ALA A 34 7.64 3.21 15.43
N ARG A 35 7.47 2.53 16.57
CA ARG A 35 8.59 2.16 17.46
C ARG A 35 9.59 1.25 16.76
N GLN A 36 9.10 0.19 16.10
CA GLN A 36 9.95 -0.74 15.37
C GLN A 36 10.72 -0.06 14.23
N ARG A 37 10.10 0.90 13.54
CA ARG A 37 10.78 1.74 12.54
C ARG A 37 11.97 2.49 13.15
N GLU A 38 11.82 3.11 14.32
CA GLU A 38 12.92 3.83 14.95
C GLU A 38 14.04 2.88 15.41
N LEU A 39 13.70 1.70 15.96
CA LEU A 39 14.71 0.68 16.30
C LEU A 39 15.54 0.25 15.08
N LEU A 40 14.87 -0.03 13.95
CA LEU A 40 15.55 -0.39 12.71
C LEU A 40 16.34 0.79 12.12
N ARG A 41 15.82 2.01 12.25
CA ARG A 41 16.51 3.23 11.82
C ARG A 41 17.83 3.39 12.57
N ASP A 42 17.83 3.21 13.88
CA ASP A 42 19.04 3.35 14.68
C ASP A 42 20.02 2.21 14.41
N MET A 43 19.53 0.97 14.38
CA MET A 43 20.34 -0.23 14.13
C MET A 43 21.10 -0.20 12.79
N TYR A 44 20.47 0.31 11.73
CA TYR A 44 21.06 0.36 10.38
C TYR A 44 21.52 1.78 9.98
N GLU A 45 21.51 2.72 10.93
CA GLU A 45 21.82 4.16 10.80
C GLU A 45 21.12 4.84 9.59
N LEU A 46 19.83 4.52 9.41
CA LEU A 46 19.02 5.00 8.30
C LEU A 46 18.74 6.50 8.44
N LYS A 47 18.88 7.25 7.34
CA LYS A 47 18.67 8.71 7.27
C LYS A 47 17.50 9.11 6.37
N GLY A 48 16.88 8.10 5.76
CA GLY A 48 15.81 8.21 4.80
C GLY A 48 14.48 8.70 5.38
N ARG A 49 13.53 8.96 4.48
CA ARG A 49 12.25 9.57 4.82
C ARG A 49 11.30 8.53 5.41
N SER A 50 10.84 8.76 6.64
CA SER A 50 9.79 7.95 7.27
C SER A 50 8.43 8.10 6.58
N ILE A 51 7.70 7.00 6.51
CA ILE A 51 6.25 7.03 6.34
C ILE A 51 5.65 7.53 7.66
N GLY A 52 4.82 8.58 7.59
CA GLY A 52 4.13 9.10 8.77
C GLY A 52 3.10 8.09 9.29
N VAL A 53 2.84 8.09 10.60
CA VAL A 53 1.95 7.11 11.26
C VAL A 53 0.57 7.04 10.59
N SER A 54 -0.01 8.19 10.24
CA SER A 54 -1.30 8.28 9.54
C SER A 54 -1.30 7.73 8.11
N ARG A 55 -0.14 7.38 7.57
CA ARG A 55 0.04 6.79 6.23
C ARG A 55 0.51 5.34 6.29
N LEU A 56 0.67 4.73 7.45
CA LEU A 56 0.97 3.31 7.55
C LEU A 56 -0.24 2.51 7.06
N HIS A 57 0.00 1.55 6.18
CA HIS A 57 -1.03 0.68 5.60
C HIS A 57 -0.38 -0.56 4.99
N VAL A 58 -1.21 -1.60 4.79
CA VAL A 58 -0.92 -2.69 3.85
C VAL A 58 -1.74 -2.45 2.60
N THR A 59 -1.11 -2.33 1.44
CA THR A 59 -1.82 -2.25 0.16
C THR A 59 -2.40 -3.62 -0.19
N LEU A 60 -3.67 -3.69 -0.54
CA LEU A 60 -4.35 -4.90 -1.02
C LEU A 60 -4.31 -4.96 -2.55
N SER A 61 -4.83 -3.92 -3.21
CA SER A 61 -5.01 -3.91 -4.66
C SER A 61 -4.78 -2.51 -5.19
N TYR A 62 -3.84 -2.35 -6.12
CA TYR A 62 -3.60 -1.09 -6.82
C TYR A 62 -4.53 -0.98 -8.02
N LEU A 63 -5.24 0.15 -8.15
CA LEU A 63 -6.20 0.38 -9.23
C LEU A 63 -5.66 1.28 -10.33
N GLY A 64 -4.64 2.10 -10.05
CA GLY A 64 -4.03 2.96 -11.06
C GLY A 64 -3.54 4.30 -10.52
N ASP A 65 -2.80 4.99 -11.39
CA ASP A 65 -2.33 6.36 -11.23
C ASP A 65 -2.97 7.16 -12.38
N TYR A 66 -3.66 8.24 -12.05
CA TYR A 66 -4.52 9.01 -12.95
C TYR A 66 -4.22 10.51 -12.88
N ILE A 67 -4.62 11.23 -13.93
CA ILE A 67 -4.65 12.70 -13.98
C ILE A 67 -6.07 13.10 -13.56
N GLY A 68 -6.27 13.42 -12.29
CA GLY A 68 -7.60 13.53 -11.70
C GLY A 68 -8.19 12.17 -11.32
N VAL A 69 -9.16 12.17 -10.40
CA VAL A 69 -9.81 10.93 -9.94
C VAL A 69 -10.88 10.48 -10.94
N PRO A 70 -10.77 9.28 -11.56
CA PRO A 70 -11.80 8.75 -12.45
C PRO A 70 -13.03 8.26 -11.66
N GLU A 71 -14.16 8.95 -11.80
CA GLU A 71 -15.39 8.67 -11.06
C GLU A 71 -15.97 7.28 -11.37
N ASP A 72 -15.87 6.82 -12.60
CA ASP A 72 -16.32 5.51 -13.07
C ASP A 72 -15.55 4.36 -12.40
N ILE A 73 -14.22 4.48 -12.32
CA ILE A 73 -13.36 3.52 -11.62
C ILE A 73 -13.68 3.50 -10.12
N VAL A 74 -13.86 4.68 -9.50
CA VAL A 74 -14.23 4.77 -8.09
C VAL A 74 -15.58 4.10 -7.84
N ALA A 75 -16.58 4.36 -8.66
CA ALA A 75 -17.91 3.76 -8.54
C ALA A 75 -17.86 2.23 -8.71
N ALA A 76 -17.13 1.74 -9.72
CA ALA A 76 -16.93 0.31 -9.94
C ALA A 76 -16.22 -0.36 -8.75
N ALA A 77 -15.17 0.28 -8.22
CA ALA A 77 -14.41 -0.22 -7.07
C ALA A 77 -15.30 -0.29 -5.81
N ILE A 78 -16.09 0.75 -5.55
CA ILE A 78 -17.04 0.77 -4.42
C ILE A 78 -18.06 -0.36 -4.54
N LYS A 79 -18.64 -0.55 -5.73
CA LYS A 79 -19.61 -1.62 -5.99
C LYS A 79 -19.00 -3.01 -5.80
N ALA A 80 -17.79 -3.23 -6.31
CA ALA A 80 -17.07 -4.49 -6.15
C ALA A 80 -16.78 -4.80 -4.68
N ALA A 81 -16.22 -3.84 -3.95
CA ALA A 81 -15.90 -3.97 -2.52
C ALA A 81 -17.15 -4.24 -1.67
N ALA A 82 -18.28 -3.62 -2.00
CA ALA A 82 -19.55 -3.85 -1.30
C ALA A 82 -20.08 -5.29 -1.46
N SER A 83 -19.60 -6.07 -2.42
CA SER A 83 -19.94 -7.49 -2.61
C SER A 83 -19.06 -8.45 -1.80
N VAL A 84 -17.91 -7.98 -1.29
CA VAL A 84 -16.96 -8.80 -0.54
C VAL A 84 -17.51 -9.07 0.87
N ARG A 85 -17.44 -10.33 1.30
CA ARG A 85 -17.80 -10.77 2.65
C ARG A 85 -16.64 -11.59 3.20
N ALA A 86 -16.20 -11.24 4.40
CA ALA A 86 -15.18 -11.96 5.15
C ALA A 86 -15.35 -11.64 6.63
N ALA A 87 -15.07 -12.63 7.49
CA ALA A 87 -14.93 -12.40 8.92
C ALA A 87 -13.63 -11.61 9.21
N PRO A 88 -13.57 -10.87 10.33
CA PRO A 88 -12.31 -10.33 10.83
C PRO A 88 -11.23 -11.41 10.96
N PHE A 89 -9.98 -11.06 10.71
CA PHE A 89 -8.84 -11.98 10.76
C PHE A 89 -7.61 -11.31 11.34
N ASP A 90 -6.74 -12.09 11.98
CA ASP A 90 -5.49 -11.59 12.53
C ASP A 90 -4.39 -11.55 11.48
N VAL A 91 -3.48 -10.60 11.65
CA VAL A 91 -2.25 -10.50 10.86
C VAL A 91 -1.06 -10.34 11.79
N THR A 92 0.06 -10.96 11.43
CA THR A 92 1.33 -10.88 12.15
C THR A 92 2.46 -10.56 11.19
N PHE A 93 3.21 -9.51 11.50
CA PHE A 93 4.44 -9.13 10.81
C PHE A 93 5.62 -9.30 11.76
N ASP A 94 6.55 -10.19 11.42
CA ASP A 94 7.65 -10.66 12.26
C ASP A 94 9.03 -10.53 11.60
N ARG A 95 9.07 -9.94 10.40
CA ARG A 95 10.30 -9.71 9.64
C ARG A 95 10.38 -8.29 9.10
N ALA A 96 11.60 -7.84 8.87
CA ALA A 96 11.89 -6.60 8.17
C ALA A 96 12.99 -6.80 7.13
N MET A 97 12.86 -6.12 5.98
CA MET A 97 13.91 -6.07 4.96
C MET A 97 13.70 -4.86 4.04
N SER A 98 14.72 -4.52 3.27
CA SER A 98 14.55 -3.64 2.11
C SER A 98 14.04 -4.43 0.90
N PHE A 99 13.00 -3.95 0.24
CA PHE A 99 12.76 -4.39 -1.14
C PHE A 99 13.73 -3.71 -2.10
N HIS A 100 13.92 -4.32 -3.26
CA HIS A 100 14.55 -3.66 -4.38
C HIS A 100 13.67 -2.48 -4.83
N GLY A 101 14.29 -1.32 -5.02
CA GLY A 101 13.61 -0.10 -5.43
C GLY A 101 14.49 0.68 -6.40
N ARG A 102 14.08 1.92 -6.71
CA ARG A 102 14.93 2.82 -7.50
C ARG A 102 16.25 3.04 -6.77
N PRO A 103 17.38 3.25 -7.49
CA PRO A 103 18.62 3.66 -6.86
C PRO A 103 18.36 4.84 -5.94
N ARG A 104 18.86 4.76 -4.70
CA ARG A 104 18.68 5.80 -3.66
C ARG A 104 17.23 6.00 -3.17
N ASN A 105 16.36 5.00 -3.33
CA ASN A 105 14.98 5.06 -2.81
C ASN A 105 14.41 3.65 -2.56
N ARG A 106 15.09 2.88 -1.72
CA ARG A 106 14.71 1.50 -1.36
C ARG A 106 13.72 1.53 -0.19
N PRO A 107 12.53 0.91 -0.31
CA PRO A 107 11.61 0.84 0.81
C PRO A 107 12.09 -0.19 1.83
N LEU A 108 12.22 0.23 3.08
CA LEU A 108 12.28 -0.68 4.22
C LEU A 108 10.85 -1.06 4.59
N VAL A 109 10.57 -2.36 4.66
CA VAL A 109 9.23 -2.88 4.87
C VAL A 109 9.19 -3.87 6.03
N LEU A 110 8.00 -4.00 6.63
CA LEU A 110 7.63 -5.16 7.45
C LEU A 110 7.00 -6.23 6.58
N LEU A 111 7.29 -7.49 6.92
CA LEU A 111 6.80 -8.70 6.27
C LEU A 111 6.30 -9.68 7.33
N GLY A 112 5.44 -10.60 6.90
CA GLY A 112 5.11 -11.79 7.67
C GLY A 112 5.24 -13.03 6.80
N ASP A 113 5.36 -14.19 7.44
CA ASP A 113 5.31 -15.50 6.79
C ASP A 113 3.88 -16.07 6.88
N ASP A 114 3.67 -17.18 7.58
CA ASP A 114 2.33 -17.75 7.83
C ASP A 114 1.35 -16.75 8.49
N GLY A 115 1.89 -15.80 9.25
CA GLY A 115 1.13 -14.74 9.92
C GLY A 115 0.36 -13.78 8.99
N VAL A 116 0.57 -13.82 7.68
CA VAL A 116 -0.16 -13.02 6.68
C VAL A 116 -0.93 -13.87 5.67
N ALA A 117 -1.10 -15.17 5.93
CA ALA A 117 -1.84 -16.08 5.05
C ALA A 117 -3.30 -15.64 4.85
N ALA A 118 -4.02 -15.34 5.93
CA ALA A 118 -5.41 -14.87 5.87
C ALA A 118 -5.55 -13.55 5.09
N LEU A 119 -4.59 -12.63 5.26
CA LEU A 119 -4.52 -11.39 4.49
C LEU A 119 -4.37 -11.67 2.99
N THR A 120 -3.50 -12.60 2.63
CA THR A 120 -3.29 -13.01 1.23
C THR A 120 -4.56 -13.62 0.63
N THR A 121 -5.27 -14.49 1.36
CA THR A 121 -6.57 -15.03 0.93
C THR A 121 -7.63 -13.93 0.76
N PHE A 122 -7.68 -12.97 1.69
CA PHE A 122 -8.59 -11.84 1.60
C PHE A 122 -8.30 -10.97 0.38
N GLN A 123 -7.02 -10.67 0.12
CA GLN A 123 -6.59 -9.91 -1.04
C GLN A 123 -7.01 -10.57 -2.35
N GLN A 124 -6.84 -11.89 -2.47
CA GLN A 124 -7.28 -12.64 -3.66
C GLN A 124 -8.81 -12.59 -3.84
N THR A 125 -9.57 -12.62 -2.74
CA THR A 125 -11.03 -12.48 -2.78
C THR A 125 -11.44 -11.11 -3.31
N LEU A 126 -10.81 -10.05 -2.80
CA LEU A 126 -11.04 -8.68 -3.26
C LEU A 126 -10.67 -8.52 -4.75
N ASP A 127 -9.51 -9.01 -5.17
CA ASP A 127 -9.07 -8.94 -6.56
C ASP A 127 -10.04 -9.62 -7.51
N ARG A 128 -10.55 -10.80 -7.16
CA ARG A 128 -11.59 -11.49 -7.97
C ARG A 128 -12.86 -10.67 -8.09
N ALA A 129 -13.27 -9.98 -7.02
CA ALA A 129 -14.45 -9.09 -7.06
C ALA A 129 -14.20 -7.87 -7.97
N LEU A 130 -13.01 -7.27 -7.90
CA LEU A 130 -12.60 -6.15 -8.75
C LEU A 130 -12.55 -6.55 -10.23
N GLN A 131 -11.95 -7.71 -10.55
CA GLN A 131 -11.90 -8.25 -11.90
C GLN A 131 -13.31 -8.50 -12.47
N LYS A 132 -14.23 -9.07 -11.68
CA LYS A 132 -15.64 -9.24 -12.08
C LYS A 132 -16.36 -7.92 -12.37
N ALA A 133 -15.90 -6.82 -11.75
CA ALA A 133 -16.39 -5.47 -12.02
C ALA A 133 -15.67 -4.79 -13.20
N GLY A 134 -14.80 -5.51 -13.93
CA GLY A 134 -14.08 -4.98 -15.10
C GLY A 134 -12.83 -4.17 -14.75
N LEU A 135 -12.40 -4.16 -13.49
CA LEU A 135 -11.20 -3.43 -13.07
C LEU A 135 -9.95 -4.29 -13.24
N ALA A 136 -8.93 -3.70 -13.87
CA ALA A 136 -7.60 -4.29 -13.92
C ALA A 136 -6.98 -4.26 -12.52
N VAL A 137 -6.52 -5.41 -12.05
CA VAL A 137 -5.72 -5.52 -10.82
C VAL A 137 -4.29 -5.84 -11.19
N ALA A 138 -3.35 -5.05 -10.68
CA ALA A 138 -1.93 -5.25 -10.92
C ALA A 138 -1.38 -6.23 -9.88
N ASN A 139 -1.05 -7.46 -10.30
CA ASN A 139 0.11 -8.29 -9.84
C ASN A 139 -0.15 -9.79 -10.00
N SER A 140 0.84 -10.53 -10.52
CA SER A 140 0.88 -12.00 -10.42
C SER A 140 1.45 -12.49 -9.09
N HIS A 141 2.17 -11.64 -8.36
CA HIS A 141 2.79 -11.95 -7.07
C HIS A 141 2.46 -10.86 -6.04
N TYR A 142 1.62 -11.21 -5.07
CA TYR A 142 1.27 -10.36 -3.96
C TYR A 142 2.18 -10.66 -2.76
N THR A 143 2.81 -9.63 -2.20
CA THR A 143 3.60 -9.74 -0.96
C THR A 143 3.03 -8.75 0.05
N PRO A 144 2.27 -9.22 1.06
CA PRO A 144 1.74 -8.36 2.11
C PRO A 144 2.87 -7.65 2.86
N HIS A 145 2.85 -6.33 2.91
CA HIS A 145 3.90 -5.56 3.57
C HIS A 145 3.40 -4.21 4.09
N VAL A 146 4.08 -3.69 5.11
CA VAL A 146 3.93 -2.29 5.56
C VAL A 146 5.22 -1.55 5.25
N THR A 147 5.15 -0.48 4.45
CA THR A 147 6.33 0.36 4.21
C THR A 147 6.60 1.28 5.40
N LEU A 148 7.81 1.22 5.94
CA LEU A 148 8.23 1.99 7.11
C LEU A 148 8.87 3.32 6.73
N LEU A 149 9.80 3.28 5.78
CA LEU A 149 10.59 4.41 5.30
C LEU A 149 11.23 4.07 3.96
N TYR A 150 11.79 5.08 3.29
CA TYR A 150 12.65 4.88 2.12
C TYR A 150 14.06 5.37 2.43
N ASP A 151 15.07 4.56 2.11
CA ASP A 151 16.49 4.88 2.32
C ASP A 151 17.36 4.49 1.11
N ASN A 152 18.60 4.98 1.09
CA ASN A 152 19.63 4.56 0.16
C ASN A 152 20.25 3.23 0.59
N ARG A 153 20.40 3.00 1.89
CA ARG A 153 20.98 1.78 2.44
C ARG A 153 20.05 0.61 2.21
N PHE A 154 20.65 -0.55 1.94
CA PHE A 154 19.92 -1.81 1.86
C PHE A 154 19.99 -2.49 3.23
N VAL A 155 18.83 -2.87 3.74
CA VAL A 155 18.68 -3.65 4.97
C VAL A 155 18.42 -5.11 4.57
N PRO A 156 19.28 -6.07 4.95
CA PRO A 156 19.06 -7.48 4.67
C PRO A 156 17.86 -8.01 5.47
N PRO A 157 17.27 -9.15 5.07
CA PRO A 157 16.19 -9.77 5.84
C PRO A 157 16.60 -10.11 7.26
N GLY A 158 15.78 -9.69 8.23
CA GLY A 158 15.95 -10.00 9.65
C GLY A 158 14.62 -10.18 10.35
N THR A 159 14.63 -10.91 11.48
CA THR A 159 13.47 -11.05 12.37
C THR A 159 13.32 -9.83 13.26
N ILE A 160 12.09 -9.57 13.70
CA ILE A 160 11.74 -8.52 14.66
C ILE A 160 10.81 -9.09 15.72
N GLU A 161 10.55 -8.33 16.79
CA GLU A 161 9.45 -8.64 17.70
C GLU A 161 8.13 -8.60 16.90
N PRO A 162 7.31 -9.68 16.92
CA PRO A 162 6.10 -9.74 16.10
C PRO A 162 5.09 -8.64 16.41
N ILE A 163 4.65 -7.94 15.38
CA ILE A 163 3.58 -6.94 15.47
C ILE A 163 2.30 -7.55 14.95
N ARG A 164 1.25 -7.53 15.79
CA ARG A 164 -0.03 -8.18 15.52
C ARG A 164 -1.21 -7.24 15.65
N TRP A 165 -2.23 -7.44 14.82
CA TRP A 165 -3.54 -6.84 15.02
C TRP A 165 -4.63 -7.63 14.30
N THR A 166 -5.87 -7.45 14.75
CA THR A 166 -7.06 -7.95 14.06
C THR A 166 -7.49 -6.95 12.99
N VAL A 167 -7.62 -7.41 11.77
CA VAL A 167 -8.19 -6.67 10.65
C VAL A 167 -9.71 -6.79 10.74
N SER A 168 -10.39 -5.67 10.94
CA SER A 168 -11.85 -5.58 11.02
C SER A 168 -12.48 -4.72 9.93
N GLU A 169 -11.67 -4.05 9.10
CA GLU A 169 -12.14 -3.24 7.98
C GLU A 169 -11.07 -3.13 6.88
N PHE A 170 -11.52 -2.77 5.68
CA PHE A 170 -10.66 -2.38 4.57
C PHE A 170 -11.19 -1.11 3.92
N VAL A 171 -10.30 -0.36 3.24
CA VAL A 171 -10.59 0.98 2.74
C VAL A 171 -10.22 1.14 1.28
N LEU A 172 -11.00 1.92 0.55
CA LEU A 172 -10.60 2.47 -0.75
C LEU A 172 -9.91 3.81 -0.49
N MET A 173 -8.67 3.94 -0.94
CA MET A 173 -7.81 5.08 -0.68
C MET A 173 -7.53 5.87 -1.95
N HIS A 174 -7.60 7.20 -1.83
CA HIS A 174 -7.09 8.15 -2.79
C HIS A 174 -5.80 8.79 -2.25
N SER A 175 -4.67 8.54 -2.89
CA SER A 175 -3.38 9.17 -2.57
C SER A 175 -3.07 10.30 -3.54
N LEU A 176 -2.89 11.50 -3.00
CA LEU A 176 -2.49 12.68 -3.77
C LEU A 176 -0.98 12.64 -3.94
N LEU A 177 -0.54 12.26 -5.14
CA LEU A 177 0.87 12.08 -5.49
C LEU A 177 1.63 13.41 -5.31
N GLY A 178 2.83 13.31 -4.74
CA GLY A 178 3.66 14.48 -4.39
C GLY A 178 3.20 15.25 -3.14
N ARG A 179 1.97 15.08 -2.65
CA ARG A 179 1.43 15.80 -1.48
C ARG A 179 1.47 15.01 -0.17
N THR A 180 1.85 13.73 -0.23
CA THR A 180 1.88 12.82 0.93
C THR A 180 0.60 12.83 1.75
N ARG A 181 -0.54 12.86 1.05
CA ARG A 181 -1.88 12.88 1.65
C ARG A 181 -2.67 11.70 1.12
N HIS A 182 -3.23 10.92 2.04
CA HIS A 182 -4.14 9.82 1.75
C HIS A 182 -5.54 10.23 2.23
N VAL A 183 -6.54 10.08 1.36
CA VAL A 183 -7.94 10.39 1.61
C VAL A 183 -8.73 9.09 1.46
N PRO A 184 -9.32 8.56 2.55
CA PRO A 184 -10.24 7.44 2.45
C PRO A 184 -11.50 7.85 1.70
N LEU A 185 -11.81 7.15 0.61
CA LEU A 185 -13.03 7.38 -0.18
C LEU A 185 -14.21 6.57 0.35
N ALA A 186 -13.96 5.36 0.83
CA ALA A 186 -14.96 4.46 1.42
C ALA A 186 -14.29 3.43 2.34
N ARG A 187 -15.09 2.87 3.26
CA ARG A 187 -14.67 1.84 4.22
C ARG A 187 -15.73 0.73 4.29
N TRP A 188 -15.27 -0.49 4.50
CA TRP A 188 -16.14 -1.65 4.68
C TRP A 188 -15.68 -2.47 5.88
N SER A 189 -16.59 -2.72 6.82
CA SER A 189 -16.37 -3.63 7.92
C SER A 189 -16.31 -5.07 7.43
N LEU A 190 -15.39 -5.84 7.99
CA LEU A 190 -15.40 -7.29 7.95
C LEU A 190 -16.39 -7.74 9.02
N LEU A 191 -17.46 -8.42 8.60
CA LEU A 191 -18.54 -8.85 9.46
C LEU A 191 -18.47 -10.37 9.58
N SER A 192 -18.67 -10.87 10.79
CA SER A 192 -18.89 -12.30 11.08
C SER A 192 -20.21 -12.78 10.50
#